data_AF-M5BT05-F1
#
_entry.id   AF-M5BT05-F1
#
_cell.length_a   1.000
_cell.length_b   1.000
_cell.length_c   1.000
_cell.angle_alpha   90.00
_cell.angle_beta   90.00
_cell.angle_gamma   90.00
#
_symmetry.space_group_name_H-M   'P 1'
#
loop_
_entity.id
_entity.type
_entity.pdbx_description
1 polymer ?
#
loop_
_entity_poly.entity_id
_entity_poly.type
_entity_poly.pdbx_seq_one_letter_code
_entity_poly.pdbx_strand_id
1 'polypeptide(L)'
;MAILKLEDAIYAMKLIVQQGEGVRPGETGVDNPENDKRSHYEIFKSLLDHKLPSTHNVLDNPVTENHKDDDAIYSVMRATDAVYCYLLLSIERLWSYAGPSRQDIIDSNIMSLMQSVLPPLAKFLVKQPTKADPGRNAGPAFNFYEFDPTDSYKNALGQLKGEIGNALGKLPEEVRTDIQEAVDSLVDLGNLSV
;
A
#
# COMPACT_ATOMS: atom_id res chain seq x y z
N MET A 1 -6.49 -17.83 -8.98
CA MET A 1 -7.32 -18.46 -10.03
C MET A 1 -6.87 -17.89 -11.37
N ALA A 2 -6.22 -18.69 -12.22
CA ALA A 2 -5.86 -18.22 -13.55
C ALA A 2 -7.13 -18.13 -14.40
N ILE A 3 -7.35 -17.01 -15.08
CA ILE A 3 -8.46 -16.85 -16.03
C ILE A 3 -8.07 -17.62 -17.29
N LEU A 4 -8.48 -18.88 -17.37
CA LEU A 4 -8.08 -19.79 -18.45
C LEU A 4 -9.16 -19.90 -19.55
N LYS A 5 -10.36 -19.37 -19.28
CA LYS A 5 -11.51 -19.47 -20.19
C LYS A 5 -12.20 -18.12 -20.35
N LEU A 6 -12.84 -17.93 -21.52
CA LEU A 6 -13.61 -16.73 -21.83
C LEU A 6 -14.74 -16.48 -20.81
N GLU A 7 -15.38 -17.55 -20.32
CA GLU A 7 -16.42 -17.46 -19.29
C GLU A 7 -15.91 -16.86 -17.98
N ASP A 8 -14.72 -17.26 -17.53
CA ASP A 8 -14.07 -16.73 -16.33
C ASP A 8 -13.70 -15.25 -16.51
N ALA A 9 -13.25 -14.88 -17.71
CA ALA A 9 -12.92 -13.49 -18.04
C ALA A 9 -14.16 -12.60 -18.02
N ILE A 10 -15.26 -13.07 -18.62
CA ILE A 10 -16.55 -12.38 -18.61
C ILE A 10 -17.06 -12.23 -17.18
N TYR A 11 -16.95 -13.27 -16.37
CA TYR A 11 -17.33 -13.21 -14.96
C TYR A 11 -16.51 -12.16 -14.19
N ALA A 12 -15.18 -12.17 -14.35
CA ALA A 12 -14.30 -11.19 -13.70
C ALA A 12 -14.63 -9.75 -14.11
N MET A 13 -14.86 -9.50 -15.41
CA MET A 13 -15.28 -8.18 -15.90
C MET A 13 -16.63 -7.75 -15.31
N LYS A 14 -17.62 -8.65 -15.28
CA LYS A 14 -18.92 -8.37 -14.66
C LYS A 14 -18.77 -8.03 -13.18
N LEU A 15 -17.94 -8.76 -12.45
CA LEU A 15 -17.70 -8.50 -11.03
C LEU A 15 -17.10 -7.11 -10.80
N ILE A 16 -16.12 -6.69 -11.60
CA ILE A 16 -15.51 -5.35 -11.50
C ILE A 16 -16.57 -4.26 -11.73
N VAL A 17 -17.37 -4.40 -12.80
CA VAL A 17 -18.44 -3.43 -13.10
C VAL A 17 -19.46 -3.39 -11.98
N GLN A 18 -19.91 -4.55 -11.48
CA GLN A 18 -20.90 -4.62 -10.41
C GLN A 18 -20.39 -4.03 -9.09
N GLN A 19 -19.12 -4.26 -8.73
CA GLN A 19 -18.54 -3.63 -7.54
C GLN A 19 -18.43 -2.11 -7.68
N GLY A 20 -18.16 -1.60 -8.89
CA GLY A 20 -18.09 -0.16 -9.17
C GLY A 20 -19.45 0.53 -9.20
N GLU A 21 -20.33 0.06 -10.08
CA GLU A 21 -21.56 0.75 -10.51
C GLU A 21 -22.85 0.11 -9.98
N GLY A 22 -22.78 -1.09 -9.42
CA GLY A 22 -23.94 -1.85 -8.98
C GLY A 22 -24.49 -2.81 -10.02
N VAL A 23 -25.61 -3.46 -9.70
CA VAL A 23 -26.31 -4.37 -10.61
C VAL A 23 -27.44 -3.66 -11.37
N ARG A 24 -27.76 -4.15 -12.57
CA ARG A 24 -28.94 -3.65 -13.30
C ARG A 24 -30.23 -4.06 -12.58
N PRO A 25 -31.31 -3.27 -12.69
CA PRO A 25 -32.62 -3.67 -12.17
C PRO A 25 -33.03 -5.06 -12.68
N GLY A 26 -33.32 -5.98 -11.75
CA GLY A 26 -33.72 -7.36 -12.07
C GLY A 26 -32.55 -8.37 -12.16
N GLU A 27 -31.30 -7.93 -12.02
CA GLU A 27 -30.14 -8.83 -11.88
C GLU A 27 -29.83 -9.13 -10.40
N THR A 28 -29.34 -10.34 -10.12
CA THR A 28 -28.85 -10.72 -8.79
C THR A 28 -27.34 -10.42 -8.68
N GLY A 29 -26.89 -9.75 -7.61
CA GLY A 29 -25.46 -9.46 -7.40
C GLY A 29 -25.17 -8.42 -6.30
N VAL A 30 -24.08 -7.66 -6.47
CA VAL A 30 -23.59 -6.61 -5.54
C VAL A 30 -24.52 -5.39 -5.63
N ASP A 31 -25.67 -5.50 -4.97
CA ASP A 31 -26.53 -4.44 -4.40
C ASP A 31 -27.74 -5.17 -3.80
N ASN A 32 -27.47 -6.24 -3.04
CA ASN A 32 -28.50 -6.96 -2.30
C ASN A 32 -28.62 -6.31 -0.91
N PRO A 33 -29.75 -5.66 -0.58
CA PRO A 33 -29.97 -5.03 0.72
C PRO A 33 -29.84 -6.01 1.89
N GLU A 34 -30.05 -7.31 1.65
CA GLU A 34 -29.99 -8.36 2.66
C GLU A 34 -28.55 -8.78 3.04
N ASN A 35 -27.53 -8.39 2.26
CA ASN A 35 -26.14 -8.85 2.45
C ASN A 35 -25.12 -7.71 2.65
N ASP A 36 -25.55 -6.46 2.87
CA ASP A 36 -24.69 -5.25 3.03
C ASP A 36 -23.64 -5.06 1.93
N LYS A 37 -23.88 -5.65 0.75
CA LYS A 37 -22.99 -5.55 -0.41
C LYS A 37 -23.46 -4.40 -1.29
N ARG A 38 -23.06 -3.18 -0.93
CA ARG A 38 -23.26 -1.97 -1.73
C ARG A 38 -22.16 -1.81 -2.78
N SER A 39 -22.51 -1.32 -3.95
CA SER A 39 -21.54 -0.82 -4.94
C SER A 39 -20.74 0.37 -4.41
N HIS A 40 -19.55 0.60 -4.97
CA HIS A 40 -18.72 1.76 -4.64
C HIS A 40 -19.47 3.08 -4.87
N TYR A 41 -20.26 3.18 -5.95
CA TYR A 41 -21.10 4.34 -6.21
C TYR A 41 -22.07 4.64 -5.06
N GLU A 42 -22.84 3.65 -4.61
CA GLU A 42 -23.80 3.85 -3.51
C GLU A 42 -23.10 4.12 -2.18
N ILE A 43 -21.94 3.51 -1.92
CA ILE A 43 -21.10 3.85 -0.75
C ILE A 43 -20.70 5.32 -0.80
N PHE A 44 -20.08 5.79 -1.88
CA PHE A 44 -19.61 7.17 -1.97
C PHE A 44 -20.74 8.19 -1.98
N LYS A 45 -21.86 7.88 -2.65
CA LYS A 45 -23.07 8.70 -2.61
C LYS A 45 -23.61 8.81 -1.19
N SER A 46 -23.67 7.70 -0.45
CA SER A 46 -24.12 7.75 0.95
C SER A 46 -23.20 8.60 1.83
N LEU A 47 -21.88 8.61 1.57
CA LEU A 47 -20.94 9.43 2.33
C LEU A 47 -21.16 10.95 2.11
N LEU A 48 -21.71 11.37 0.98
CA LEU A 48 -22.04 12.78 0.73
C LEU A 48 -23.15 13.29 1.66
N ASP A 49 -24.06 12.41 2.05
CA ASP A 49 -25.20 12.74 2.92
C ASP A 49 -24.84 12.71 4.42
N HIS A 50 -23.62 12.25 4.76
CA HIS A 50 -23.18 12.10 6.14
C HIS A 50 -22.14 13.16 6.53
N LYS A 51 -22.12 13.52 7.82
CA LYS A 51 -21.03 14.30 8.38
C LYS A 51 -19.74 13.47 8.34
N LEU A 52 -18.78 13.90 7.54
CA LEU A 52 -17.49 13.24 7.42
C LEU A 52 -16.68 13.31 8.72
N PRO A 53 -15.85 12.30 9.02
CA PRO A 53 -14.94 12.34 10.16
C PRO A 53 -13.89 13.43 9.97
N SER A 54 -13.32 13.90 11.08
CA SER A 54 -12.18 14.84 11.02
C SER A 54 -10.99 14.18 10.33
N THR A 55 -10.32 14.91 9.45
CA THR A 55 -9.11 14.46 8.76
C THR A 55 -7.87 15.16 9.31
N HIS A 56 -6.69 14.59 9.04
CA HIS A 56 -5.42 15.26 9.31
C HIS A 56 -5.16 16.33 8.24
N ASN A 57 -4.69 17.51 8.65
CA ASN A 57 -4.29 18.58 7.74
C ASN A 57 -2.84 18.34 7.29
N VAL A 58 -2.65 17.76 6.12
CA VAL A 58 -1.32 17.39 5.59
C VAL A 58 -0.87 18.32 4.46
N LEU A 59 0.42 18.31 4.13
CA LEU A 59 0.94 19.00 2.94
C LEU A 59 0.26 18.49 1.66
N ASP A 60 -0.02 19.41 0.73
CA ASP A 60 -0.45 19.06 -0.62
C ASP A 60 0.76 18.57 -1.42
N ASN A 61 0.65 17.40 -2.04
CA ASN A 61 1.72 16.78 -2.84
C ASN A 61 3.08 16.75 -2.11
N PRO A 62 3.19 16.06 -0.96
CA PRO A 62 4.43 15.99 -0.20
C PRO A 62 5.56 15.41 -1.06
N VAL A 63 6.77 15.98 -0.92
CA VAL A 63 7.98 15.53 -1.61
C VAL A 63 9.04 15.24 -0.56
N THR A 64 9.53 14.01 -0.52
CA THR A 64 10.49 13.52 0.47
C THR A 64 11.73 14.40 0.54
N GLU A 65 12.27 14.80 -0.61
CA GLU A 65 13.48 15.63 -0.71
C GLU A 65 13.34 17.01 -0.05
N ASN A 66 12.12 17.53 0.13
CA ASN A 66 11.88 18.81 0.78
C ASN A 66 12.03 18.76 2.31
N HIS A 67 12.22 17.58 2.89
CA HIS A 67 12.27 17.37 4.34
C HIS A 67 13.66 16.98 4.86
N LYS A 68 14.73 17.09 4.06
CA LYS A 68 16.10 16.71 4.44
C LYS A 68 16.64 17.37 5.70
N ASP A 69 16.08 18.50 6.11
CA ASP A 69 16.46 19.23 7.32
C ASP A 69 15.76 18.70 8.59
N ASP A 70 14.85 17.73 8.44
CA ASP A 70 14.19 16.99 9.50
C ASP A 70 14.43 15.50 9.33
N ASP A 71 15.46 15.00 10.00
CA ASP A 71 15.92 13.62 9.90
C ASP A 71 14.84 12.58 10.25
N ALA A 72 13.91 12.91 11.17
CA ALA A 72 12.83 12.01 11.54
C ALA A 72 11.77 11.90 10.45
N ILE A 73 11.30 13.04 9.94
CA ILE A 73 10.32 13.07 8.84
C ILE A 73 10.92 12.48 7.57
N TYR A 74 12.13 12.92 7.20
CA TYR A 74 12.82 12.48 5.99
C TYR A 74 13.02 10.96 5.95
N SER A 75 13.56 10.37 7.02
CA SER A 75 13.81 8.92 7.09
C SER A 75 12.53 8.11 6.95
N VAL A 76 11.44 8.55 7.59
CA VAL A 76 10.15 7.85 7.50
C VAL A 76 9.50 8.03 6.11
N MET A 77 9.61 9.22 5.50
CA MET A 77 9.12 9.44 4.12
C MET A 77 9.88 8.58 3.10
N ARG A 78 11.22 8.51 3.20
CA ARG A 78 12.07 7.61 2.40
C ARG A 78 11.64 6.15 2.55
N ALA A 79 11.39 5.71 3.78
CA ALA A 79 10.88 4.36 4.02
C ALA A 79 9.50 4.14 3.38
N THR A 80 8.57 5.10 3.45
CA THR A 80 7.26 4.96 2.79
C THR A 80 7.38 4.86 1.26
N ASP A 81 8.28 5.62 0.66
CA ASP A 81 8.55 5.59 -0.79
C ASP A 81 9.12 4.23 -1.21
N ALA A 82 10.12 3.74 -0.46
CA ALA A 82 10.72 2.43 -0.68
C ALA A 82 9.71 1.29 -0.52
N VAL A 83 8.92 1.31 0.57
CA VAL A 83 7.88 0.31 0.84
C VAL A 83 6.84 0.28 -0.26
N TYR A 84 6.37 1.45 -0.72
CA TYR A 84 5.39 1.53 -1.80
C TYR A 84 5.96 1.02 -3.13
N CYS A 85 7.18 1.41 -3.49
CA CYS A 85 7.81 0.92 -4.72
C CYS A 85 8.08 -0.60 -4.65
N TYR A 86 8.48 -1.14 -3.50
CA TYR A 86 8.65 -2.59 -3.33
C TYR A 86 7.32 -3.35 -3.34
N LEU A 87 6.23 -2.75 -2.84
CA LEU A 87 4.88 -3.29 -2.97
C LEU A 87 4.48 -3.39 -4.45
N LEU A 88 4.73 -2.35 -5.26
CA LEU A 88 4.47 -2.38 -6.70
C LEU A 88 5.32 -3.45 -7.41
N LEU A 89 6.59 -3.57 -7.07
CA LEU A 89 7.46 -4.65 -7.57
C LEU A 89 6.94 -6.04 -7.17
N SER A 90 6.39 -6.19 -5.97
CA SER A 90 5.79 -7.45 -5.50
C SER A 90 4.54 -7.80 -6.31
N ILE A 91 3.71 -6.81 -6.67
CA ILE A 91 2.53 -7.00 -7.53
C ILE A 91 2.96 -7.36 -8.97
N GLU A 92 3.95 -6.68 -9.53
CA GLU A 92 4.52 -7.00 -10.85
C GLU A 92 5.07 -8.44 -10.87
N ARG A 93 5.79 -8.82 -9.81
CA ARG A 93 6.32 -10.19 -9.68
C ARG A 93 5.19 -11.20 -9.55
N LEU A 94 4.15 -10.90 -8.77
CA LEU A 94 2.97 -11.73 -8.64
C LEU A 94 2.29 -11.96 -10.00
N TRP A 95 2.22 -10.94 -10.86
CA TRP A 95 1.58 -11.05 -12.16
C TRP A 95 2.37 -11.89 -13.15
N SER A 96 3.70 -11.84 -13.08
CA SER A 96 4.59 -12.62 -13.95
C SER A 96 4.90 -14.03 -13.44
N TYR A 97 4.69 -14.31 -12.16
CA TYR A 97 5.04 -15.59 -11.53
C TYR A 97 3.85 -16.53 -11.34
N ALA A 98 3.97 -17.77 -11.84
CA ALA A 98 2.95 -18.82 -11.73
C ALA A 98 3.35 -20.00 -10.83
N GLY A 99 4.50 -19.93 -10.15
CA GLY A 99 5.00 -21.03 -9.33
C GLY A 99 4.37 -21.14 -7.93
N PRO A 100 4.80 -22.13 -7.12
CA PRO A 100 4.15 -22.49 -5.86
C PRO A 100 4.21 -21.38 -4.80
N SER A 101 5.23 -20.51 -4.81
CA SER A 101 5.40 -19.41 -3.84
C SER A 101 4.54 -18.19 -4.14
N ARG A 102 3.56 -18.29 -5.05
CA ARG A 102 2.67 -17.17 -5.40
C ARG A 102 1.88 -16.69 -4.19
N GLN A 103 1.43 -17.61 -3.35
CA GLN A 103 0.68 -17.27 -2.14
C GLN A 103 1.56 -16.53 -1.13
N ASP A 104 2.84 -16.92 -1.01
CA ASP A 104 3.80 -16.24 -0.13
C ASP A 104 4.03 -14.78 -0.56
N ILE A 105 4.05 -14.48 -1.87
CA ILE A 105 4.12 -13.08 -2.34
C ILE A 105 2.88 -12.28 -1.90
N ILE A 106 1.70 -12.90 -1.89
CA ILE A 106 0.48 -12.22 -1.46
C ILE A 106 0.54 -11.98 0.04
N ASP A 107 0.75 -13.03 0.83
CA ASP A 107 0.61 -12.99 2.28
C ASP A 107 1.80 -12.30 2.95
N SER A 108 3.03 -12.68 2.58
CA SER A 108 4.22 -12.11 3.19
C SER A 108 4.60 -10.76 2.60
N ASN A 109 4.50 -10.54 1.29
CA ASN A 109 4.91 -9.25 0.73
C ASN A 109 3.73 -8.28 0.71
N ILE A 110 2.71 -8.53 -0.11
CA ILE A 110 1.65 -7.55 -0.36
C ILE A 110 0.89 -7.21 0.93
N MET A 111 0.41 -8.23 1.64
CA MET A 111 -0.40 -8.02 2.84
C MET A 111 0.43 -7.44 4.00
N SER A 112 1.63 -7.97 4.28
CA SER A 112 2.46 -7.41 5.35
C SER A 112 2.88 -5.96 5.07
N LEU A 113 3.25 -5.61 3.83
CA LEU A 113 3.59 -4.22 3.48
C LEU A 113 2.37 -3.30 3.61
N MET A 114 1.20 -3.72 3.12
CA MET A 114 -0.02 -2.91 3.13
C MET A 114 -0.64 -2.75 4.52
N GLN A 115 -0.56 -3.77 5.38
CA GLN A 115 -1.28 -3.81 6.65
C GLN A 115 -0.38 -3.54 7.86
N SER A 116 0.87 -4.00 7.82
CA SER A 116 1.77 -3.96 8.97
C SER A 116 2.85 -2.88 8.84
N VAL A 117 3.28 -2.53 7.62
CA VAL A 117 4.38 -1.57 7.41
C VAL A 117 3.89 -0.17 7.03
N LEU A 118 3.14 -0.01 5.93
CA LEU A 118 2.69 1.31 5.48
C LEU A 118 1.83 2.07 6.51
N PRO A 119 0.84 1.44 7.18
CA PRO A 119 -0.05 2.17 8.07
C PRO A 119 0.64 2.84 9.27
N PRO A 120 1.53 2.18 10.04
CA PRO A 120 2.21 2.86 11.14
C PRO A 120 3.17 3.96 10.67
N LEU A 121 3.85 3.80 9.53
CA LEU A 121 4.70 4.86 8.95
C LEU A 121 3.86 6.08 8.57
N ALA A 122 2.74 5.89 7.87
CA ALA A 122 1.84 6.97 7.50
C ALA A 122 1.22 7.65 8.74
N LYS A 123 0.77 6.86 9.73
CA LYS A 123 0.24 7.38 11.00
C LYS A 123 1.25 8.22 11.78
N PHE A 124 2.54 7.87 11.71
CA PHE A 124 3.60 8.68 12.29
C PHE A 124 3.70 10.02 11.57
N LEU A 125 3.79 10.02 10.23
CA LEU A 125 3.96 11.22 9.41
C LEU A 125 2.83 12.22 9.59
N VAL A 126 1.56 11.78 9.53
CA VAL A 126 0.39 12.68 9.65
C VAL A 126 0.23 13.34 11.03
N LYS A 127 1.08 12.98 12.00
CA LYS A 127 1.17 13.61 13.33
C LYS A 127 2.37 14.54 13.48
N GLN A 128 3.33 14.53 12.54
CA GLN A 128 4.50 15.38 12.63
C GLN A 128 4.21 16.74 11.99
N PRO A 129 4.31 17.86 12.73
CA PRO A 129 4.20 19.18 12.13
C PRO A 129 5.38 19.42 11.18
N THR A 130 5.12 20.06 10.04
CA THR A 130 6.20 20.42 9.10
C THR A 130 6.77 21.78 9.41
N LYS A 131 8.07 21.95 9.18
CA LYS A 131 8.70 23.28 9.23
C LYS A 131 8.38 24.13 7.99
N ALA A 132 8.06 23.47 6.87
CA ALA A 132 7.78 24.12 5.59
C ALA A 132 6.46 24.92 5.59
N ASP A 133 5.43 24.44 6.28
CA ASP A 133 4.13 25.13 6.42
C ASP A 133 3.61 25.00 7.86
N PRO A 134 3.80 26.04 8.70
CA PRO A 134 3.30 26.07 10.08
C PRO A 134 1.76 25.98 10.13
N GLY A 135 1.25 24.78 10.40
CA GLY A 135 -0.18 24.49 10.42
C GLY A 135 -0.56 23.22 9.66
N ARG A 136 0.39 22.66 8.90
CA ARG A 136 0.26 21.36 8.22
C ARG A 136 1.22 20.33 8.78
N ASN A 137 0.77 19.09 8.74
CA ASN A 137 1.56 17.92 9.10
C ASN A 137 2.21 17.29 7.87
N ALA A 138 3.25 16.50 8.10
CA ALA A 138 3.87 15.70 7.07
C ALA A 138 2.88 14.64 6.56
N GLY A 139 3.17 14.07 5.41
CA GLY A 139 2.40 12.98 4.84
C GLY A 139 3.32 12.04 4.07
N PRO A 140 2.90 10.79 3.82
CA PRO A 140 3.64 9.91 2.93
C PRO A 140 3.69 10.52 1.53
N ALA A 141 4.88 10.58 0.92
CA ALA A 141 5.08 11.19 -0.39
C ALA A 141 4.74 10.25 -1.54
N PHE A 142 4.97 8.95 -1.35
CA PHE A 142 4.88 7.95 -2.41
C PHE A 142 5.69 8.36 -3.65
N ASN A 143 6.83 9.05 -3.43
CA ASN A 143 7.74 9.38 -4.51
C ASN A 143 8.40 8.10 -5.04
N PHE A 144 8.89 8.17 -6.27
CA PHE A 144 9.62 7.05 -6.86
C PHE A 144 10.93 6.81 -6.09
N TYR A 145 11.05 5.61 -5.53
CA TYR A 145 12.27 5.12 -4.93
C TYR A 145 12.97 4.22 -5.93
N GLU A 146 14.12 4.68 -6.43
CA GLU A 146 14.94 3.91 -7.35
C GLU A 146 15.77 2.89 -6.57
N PHE A 147 15.41 1.61 -6.69
CA PHE A 147 16.28 0.52 -6.26
C PHE A 147 17.43 0.37 -7.26
N ASP A 148 18.63 0.03 -6.76
CA ASP A 148 19.80 -0.22 -7.62
C ASP A 148 19.43 -1.15 -8.81
N PRO A 149 19.50 -0.67 -10.06
CA PRO A 149 19.05 -1.40 -11.23
C PRO A 149 20.03 -2.49 -11.67
N THR A 150 21.25 -2.52 -11.13
CA THR A 150 22.31 -3.44 -11.58
C THR A 150 22.05 -4.91 -11.21
N ASP A 151 21.09 -5.17 -10.31
CA ASP A 151 20.73 -6.51 -9.83
C ASP A 151 19.20 -6.63 -9.60
N SER A 152 18.45 -6.58 -10.70
CA SER A 152 16.98 -6.64 -10.73
C SER A 152 16.40 -7.61 -9.69
N TYR A 153 15.57 -7.09 -8.79
CA TYR A 153 14.93 -7.76 -7.64
C TYR A 153 15.86 -8.26 -6.52
N LYS A 154 17.06 -8.76 -6.81
CA LYS A 154 17.94 -9.43 -5.84
C LYS A 154 18.42 -8.55 -4.69
N ASN A 155 18.58 -7.24 -4.93
CA ASN A 155 19.03 -6.29 -3.91
C ASN A 155 17.93 -5.36 -3.41
N ALA A 156 16.71 -5.45 -3.97
CA ALA A 156 15.61 -4.55 -3.62
C ALA A 156 15.14 -4.76 -2.17
N LEU A 157 15.06 -6.02 -1.71
CA LEU A 157 14.70 -6.32 -0.33
C LEU A 157 15.74 -5.79 0.67
N GLY A 158 17.03 -5.94 0.36
CA GLY A 158 18.11 -5.42 1.21
C GLY A 158 18.06 -3.88 1.35
N GLN A 159 17.84 -3.18 0.24
CA GLN A 159 17.68 -1.72 0.23
C GLN A 159 16.42 -1.28 0.99
N LEU A 160 15.29 -1.98 0.80
CA LEU A 160 14.06 -1.75 1.57
C LEU A 160 14.31 -1.90 3.07
N LYS A 161 14.96 -2.99 3.49
CA LYS A 161 15.32 -3.24 4.90
C LYS A 161 16.21 -2.13 5.45
N GLY A 162 17.14 -1.62 4.65
CA GLY A 162 17.98 -0.48 5.00
C GLY A 162 17.17 0.79 5.29
N GLU A 163 16.28 1.18 4.39
CA GLU A 163 15.44 2.38 4.56
C GLU A 163 14.49 2.24 5.75
N ILE A 164 13.88 1.07 5.95
CA ILE A 164 13.04 0.82 7.12
C ILE A 164 13.87 0.83 8.41
N GLY A 165 15.05 0.22 8.41
CA GLY A 165 15.98 0.25 9.54
C GLY A 165 16.33 1.67 9.98
N ASN A 166 16.57 2.57 9.02
CA ASN A 166 16.80 3.99 9.28
C ASN A 166 15.57 4.67 9.91
N ALA A 167 14.37 4.33 9.43
CA ALA A 167 13.11 4.87 9.94
C ALA A 167 12.74 4.34 11.34
N LEU A 168 13.02 3.07 11.65
CA LEU A 168 12.60 2.43 12.91
C LEU A 168 13.07 3.18 14.15
N GLY A 169 14.30 3.72 14.14
CA GLY A 169 14.83 4.52 15.24
C GLY A 169 14.05 5.80 15.52
N LYS A 170 13.22 6.26 14.58
CA LYS A 170 12.42 7.50 14.66
C LYS A 170 10.98 7.24 15.10
N LEU A 171 10.51 6.00 14.98
CA LEU A 171 9.14 5.61 15.31
C LEU A 171 8.97 5.37 16.82
N PRO A 172 7.74 5.43 17.35
CA PRO A 172 7.43 4.98 18.72
C PRO A 172 7.80 3.50 18.92
N GLU A 173 8.24 3.14 20.13
CA GLU A 173 8.75 1.78 20.42
C GLU A 173 7.70 0.70 20.17
N GLU A 174 6.43 0.99 20.48
CA GLU A 174 5.31 0.07 20.37
C GLU A 174 4.99 -0.39 18.94
N VAL A 175 5.44 0.32 17.90
CA VAL A 175 5.24 -0.09 16.50
C VAL A 175 6.49 -0.69 15.86
N ARG A 176 7.66 -0.56 16.51
CA ARG A 176 8.94 -0.99 15.90
C ARG A 176 8.99 -2.50 15.71
N THR A 177 8.57 -3.25 16.73
CA THR A 177 8.60 -4.71 16.72
C THR A 177 7.72 -5.27 15.61
N ASP A 178 6.47 -4.81 15.52
CA ASP A 178 5.52 -5.27 14.51
C ASP A 178 6.00 -4.98 13.09
N ILE A 179 6.59 -3.80 12.85
CA ILE A 179 7.17 -3.46 11.55
C ILE A 179 8.37 -4.34 11.25
N GLN A 180 9.27 -4.53 12.22
CA GLN A 180 10.48 -5.33 12.03
C GLN A 180 10.13 -6.80 11.72
N GLU A 181 9.19 -7.39 12.46
CA GLU A 181 8.69 -8.75 12.22
C GLU A 181 8.06 -8.89 10.82
N ALA A 182 7.23 -7.92 10.42
CA ALA A 182 6.63 -7.89 9.09
C ALA A 182 7.65 -7.73 7.96
N VAL A 183 8.76 -7.04 8.21
CA VAL A 183 9.84 -6.84 7.23
C VAL A 183 10.76 -8.05 7.16
N ASP A 184 10.94 -8.76 8.27
CA ASP A 184 11.74 -9.98 8.31
C ASP A 184 11.04 -11.19 7.71
N SER A 185 9.71 -11.18 7.65
CA SER A 185 8.92 -12.21 6.97
C SER A 185 8.84 -12.04 5.44
N LEU A 186 9.31 -10.91 4.89
CA LEU A 186 9.25 -10.64 3.45
C LEU A 186 10.06 -11.67 2.65
N VAL A 187 9.46 -12.12 1.55
CA VAL A 187 10.12 -13.00 0.59
C VAL A 187 10.97 -12.17 -0.36
N ASP A 188 12.19 -12.63 -0.60
CA ASP A 188 13.09 -12.09 -1.61
C ASP A 188 12.59 -12.45 -3.02
N LEU A 189 12.11 -11.44 -3.74
CA LEU A 189 11.56 -11.58 -5.09
C LEU A 189 12.62 -12.07 -6.10
N GLY A 190 13.90 -11.81 -5.85
CA GLY A 190 15.01 -12.21 -6.72
C GLY A 190 15.37 -13.69 -6.65
N ASN A 191 14.96 -14.38 -5.58
CA ASN A 191 15.21 -15.81 -5.38
C ASN A 191 14.08 -16.71 -5.91
N LEU A 192 12.98 -16.11 -6.36
CA LEU A 192 11.89 -16.84 -6.99
C LEU A 192 12.34 -17.26 -8.40
N SER A 193 12.57 -18.56 -8.61
CA SER A 193 12.80 -19.10 -9.96
C SER A 193 11.54 -18.93 -10.80
N VAL A 194 11.66 -18.43 -12.04
CA VAL A 194 10.54 -18.33 -13.00
C VAL A 194 10.22 -19.69 -13.57
#